data_AF-A0A7R9MWT7-F1
#
_entry.id   AF-A0A7R9MWT7-F1
#
_cell.length_a   1.000
_cell.length_b   1.000
_cell.length_c   1.000
_cell.angle_alpha   90.00
_cell.angle_beta   90.00
_cell.angle_gamma   90.00
#
_symmetry.space_group_name_H-M   'P 1'
#
loop_
_entity.id
_entity.type
_entity.pdbx_description
1 polymer ?
#
loop_
_entity_poly.entity_id
_entity_poly.type
_entity_poly.pdbx_seq_one_letter_code
_entity_poly.pdbx_strand_id
1 'polypeptide(L)'
;MNLEFRVTKKEKKKKYPYAEWEKKRELVKKRLRKLPEYVRDALAMISIQKKADKPKEIDLEKRVMLFLFARLVNRSNRDVEELLESFEPLFGLKVSYKTIERLYCR
;
A
#
# COMPACT_ATOMS: atom_id res chain seq x y z
N MET A 1 -10.37 41.69 -41.89
CA MET A 1 -9.61 40.42 -41.97
C MET A 1 -8.70 40.29 -40.74
N ASN A 2 -9.23 39.95 -39.56
CA ASN A 2 -8.43 39.77 -38.31
C ASN A 2 -9.16 38.96 -37.21
N LEU A 3 -10.30 38.32 -37.54
CA LEU A 3 -11.05 37.50 -36.59
C LEU A 3 -10.62 36.03 -36.62
N GLU A 4 -10.18 35.52 -37.77
CA GLU A 4 -9.72 34.12 -37.91
C GLU A 4 -8.40 33.84 -37.17
N PHE A 5 -7.50 34.83 -37.06
CA PHE A 5 -6.22 34.68 -36.35
C PHE A 5 -6.36 34.62 -34.81
N ARG A 6 -7.48 35.10 -34.24
CA ARG A 6 -7.74 35.06 -32.79
C ARG A 6 -8.38 33.74 -32.34
N VAL A 7 -9.09 33.06 -33.23
CA VAL A 7 -9.74 31.77 -32.93
C VAL A 7 -8.69 30.67 -32.78
N THR A 8 -7.67 30.64 -33.64
CA THR A 8 -6.62 29.60 -33.63
C THR A 8 -5.66 29.67 -32.44
N LYS A 9 -5.46 30.85 -31.83
CA LYS A 9 -4.57 31.03 -30.66
C LYS A 9 -5.20 30.63 -29.33
N LYS A 10 -6.54 30.61 -29.23
CA LYS A 10 -7.27 30.22 -28.01
C LYS A 10 -7.55 28.71 -27.92
N GLU A 11 -7.56 27.98 -29.04
CA GLU A 11 -7.91 26.55 -29.10
C GLU A 11 -6.77 25.58 -28.77
N LYS A 12 -5.57 26.09 -28.46
CA LYS A 12 -4.46 25.27 -27.92
C LYS A 12 -3.93 25.82 -26.60
N LYS A 13 -4.81 26.08 -25.62
CA LYS A 13 -4.36 25.98 -24.23
C LYS A 13 -3.94 24.52 -24.02
N LYS A 14 -2.64 24.24 -24.20
CA LYS A 14 -2.01 22.92 -23.99
C LYS A 14 -2.58 22.31 -22.71
N LYS A 15 -3.50 21.34 -22.85
CA LYS A 15 -4.08 20.59 -21.73
C LYS A 15 -2.91 20.01 -20.95
N TYR A 16 -2.80 20.32 -19.66
CA TYR A 16 -1.68 19.86 -18.83
C TYR A 16 -1.61 18.32 -18.92
N PRO A 17 -0.51 17.75 -19.46
CA PRO A 17 -0.49 16.36 -19.89
C PRO A 17 -0.62 15.35 -18.75
N TYR A 18 -0.37 15.78 -17.50
CA TYR A 18 -0.42 14.92 -16.32
C TYR A 18 -1.72 15.02 -15.51
N ALA A 19 -2.65 15.90 -15.88
CA ALA A 19 -3.88 16.14 -15.10
C ALA A 19 -4.72 14.86 -14.88
N GLU A 20 -4.75 13.96 -15.87
CA GLU A 20 -5.45 12.68 -15.76
C GLU A 20 -4.72 11.69 -14.86
N TRP A 21 -3.38 11.69 -14.91
CA TRP A 21 -2.55 10.85 -14.04
C TRP A 21 -2.65 11.30 -12.58
N GLU A 22 -2.66 12.60 -12.30
CA GLU A 22 -2.81 13.15 -10.95
C GLU A 22 -4.16 12.77 -10.36
N LYS A 23 -5.25 12.91 -11.12
CA LYS A 23 -6.60 12.49 -10.70
C LYS A 23 -6.64 11.00 -10.35
N LYS A 24 -6.06 10.14 -11.18
CA LYS A 24 -5.96 8.69 -10.90
C LYS A 24 -5.13 8.43 -9.65
N ARG A 25 -3.99 9.11 -9.49
CA ARG A 25 -3.10 8.97 -8.33
C ARG A 25 -3.79 9.40 -7.03
N GLU A 26 -4.56 10.48 -7.05
CA GLU A 26 -5.32 10.93 -5.88
C GLU A 26 -6.41 9.91 -5.49
N LEU A 27 -7.08 9.29 -6.47
CA LEU A 27 -8.01 8.20 -6.19
C LEU A 27 -7.32 7.00 -5.53
N VAL A 28 -6.14 6.61 -6.04
CA VAL A 28 -5.34 5.52 -5.46
C VAL A 28 -4.91 5.86 -4.04
N LYS A 29 -4.39 7.07 -3.79
CA LYS A 29 -4.02 7.53 -2.44
C LYS A 29 -5.21 7.46 -1.48
N LYS A 30 -6.39 7.93 -1.89
CA LYS A 30 -7.60 7.85 -1.08
C LYS A 30 -7.95 6.40 -0.71
N ARG A 31 -7.81 5.46 -1.64
CA ARG A 31 -8.05 4.03 -1.39
C ARG A 31 -6.98 3.42 -0.47
N LEU A 32 -5.70 3.76 -0.67
CA LEU A 32 -4.60 3.27 0.17
C LEU A 32 -4.73 3.74 1.62
N ARG A 33 -5.25 4.95 1.86
CA ARG A 33 -5.54 5.44 3.23
C ARG A 33 -6.59 4.59 3.95
N LYS A 34 -7.51 3.98 3.20
CA LYS A 34 -8.55 3.08 3.72
C LYS A 34 -8.09 1.62 3.81
N LEU A 35 -6.86 1.31 3.42
CA LEU A 35 -6.35 -0.06 3.43
C LEU A 35 -6.50 -0.75 4.81
N PRO A 36 -6.22 -0.10 5.96
CA PRO A 36 -6.43 -0.72 7.26
C PRO A 36 -7.90 -1.10 7.50
N GLU A 37 -8.86 -0.27 7.07
CA GLU A 37 -10.29 -0.55 7.18
C GLU A 37 -10.66 -1.81 6.38
N TYR A 38 -10.22 -1.90 5.13
CA TYR A 38 -10.46 -3.09 4.30
C TYR A 38 -9.86 -4.36 4.88
N VAL A 39 -8.69 -4.27 5.52
CA VAL A 39 -8.08 -5.43 6.19
C VAL A 39 -8.92 -5.86 7.38
N ARG A 40 -9.42 -4.94 8.21
CA ARG A 40 -10.30 -5.28 9.33
C ARG A 40 -11.60 -5.93 8.86
N ASP A 41 -12.23 -5.36 7.85
CA ASP A 41 -13.48 -5.90 7.29
C ASP A 41 -13.25 -7.31 6.72
N ALA A 42 -12.14 -7.53 6.00
CA ALA A 42 -11.79 -8.84 5.49
C ALA A 42 -11.52 -9.85 6.61
N LEU A 43 -10.83 -9.43 7.68
CA LEU A 43 -10.55 -10.29 8.83
C LEU A 43 -11.82 -10.67 9.60
N ALA A 44 -12.80 -9.76 9.69
CA ALA A 44 -14.09 -10.03 10.34
C ALA A 44 -14.90 -11.12 9.61
N MET A 45 -14.68 -11.31 8.31
CA MET A 45 -15.33 -12.35 7.51
C MET A 45 -14.70 -13.74 7.70
N ILE A 46 -13.50 -13.83 8.29
CA ILE A 46 -12.78 -15.09 8.41
C ILE A 46 -13.08 -15.74 9.77
N SER A 47 -13.64 -16.96 9.73
CA SER A 47 -13.75 -17.81 10.92
C SER A 47 -12.43 -18.55 11.17
N ILE A 48 -11.77 -18.24 12.29
CA ILE A 48 -10.50 -18.87 12.67
C ILE A 48 -10.74 -19.85 13.80
N GLN A 49 -10.52 -21.13 13.54
CA GLN A 49 -10.47 -22.14 14.60
C GLN A 49 -9.25 -21.89 15.48
N LYS A 50 -9.48 -21.48 16.73
CA LYS A 50 -8.41 -21.26 17.71
C LYS A 50 -7.84 -22.61 18.14
N LYS A 51 -6.60 -22.92 17.72
CA LYS A 51 -5.78 -23.95 18.38
C LYS A 51 -5.16 -23.36 19.65
N ALA A 52 -4.89 -24.22 20.63
CA ALA A 52 -4.26 -23.88 21.91
C ALA A 52 -2.77 -23.54 21.75
N ASP A 53 -2.44 -22.63 20.83
CA ASP A 53 -1.08 -22.15 20.61
C ASP A 53 -0.80 -20.90 21.43
N LYS A 54 0.50 -20.70 21.72
CA LYS A 54 1.01 -19.47 22.33
C LYS A 54 0.50 -18.23 21.55
N PRO A 55 0.06 -17.16 22.24
CA PRO A 55 -0.34 -15.93 21.58
C PRO A 55 0.80 -15.44 20.67
N LYS A 56 0.44 -15.10 19.43
CA LYS A 56 1.42 -14.62 18.45
C LYS A 56 1.86 -13.23 18.85
N GLU A 57 3.16 -12.98 18.75
CA GLU A 57 3.78 -11.69 19.05
C GLU A 57 3.24 -10.54 18.17
N ILE A 58 2.88 -10.86 16.92
CA ILE A 58 2.25 -9.93 15.99
C ILE A 58 0.77 -10.29 15.81
N ASP A 59 -0.09 -9.31 16.06
CA ASP A 59 -1.54 -9.42 15.84
C ASP A 59 -1.88 -9.80 14.38
N LEU A 60 -3.04 -10.43 14.17
CA LEU A 60 -3.48 -10.86 12.84
C LEU A 60 -3.61 -9.71 11.85
N GLU A 61 -4.17 -8.56 12.27
CA GLU A 61 -4.29 -7.37 11.42
C GLU A 61 -2.91 -6.90 10.95
N LYS A 62 -1.98 -6.77 11.89
CA LYS A 62 -0.59 -6.38 11.61
C LYS A 62 0.12 -7.37 10.68
N ARG A 63 -0.13 -8.68 10.83
CA ARG A 63 0.45 -9.71 9.94
C ARG A 63 -0.08 -9.63 8.51
N VAL A 64 -1.38 -9.39 8.34
CA VAL A 64 -1.96 -9.20 7.00
C VAL A 64 -1.42 -7.92 6.37
N MET A 65 -1.36 -6.82 7.13
CA MET A 65 -0.74 -5.57 6.65
C MET A 65 0.72 -5.76 6.22
N LEU A 66 1.52 -6.46 7.04
CA LEU A 66 2.91 -6.78 6.73
C LEU A 66 3.04 -7.65 5.47
N PHE A 67 2.17 -8.65 5.31
CA PHE A 67 2.12 -9.49 4.12
C PHE A 67 1.81 -8.69 2.85
N LEU A 68 0.78 -7.82 2.92
CA LEU A 68 0.43 -6.94 1.79
C LEU A 68 1.59 -5.99 1.46
N PHE A 69 2.24 -5.43 2.47
CA PHE A 69 3.40 -4.56 2.29
C PHE A 69 4.55 -5.30 1.58
N ALA A 70 4.95 -6.48 2.09
CA ALA A 70 6.00 -7.29 1.47
C ALA A 70 5.68 -7.62 0.01
N ARG A 71 4.40 -7.94 -0.29
CA ARG A 71 3.95 -8.22 -1.65
C ARG A 71 3.98 -7.00 -2.57
N LEU A 72 3.64 -5.81 -2.07
CA LEU A 72 3.67 -4.55 -2.81
C LEU A 72 5.10 -4.09 -3.10
N VAL A 73 6.02 -4.29 -2.15
CA VAL A 73 7.45 -3.99 -2.33
C VAL A 73 8.05 -4.88 -3.41
N ASN A 74 7.59 -6.15 -3.51
CA ASN A 74 7.97 -7.09 -4.56
C ASN A 74 9.50 -7.28 -4.66
N ARG A 75 10.15 -7.42 -3.50
CA ARG A 75 11.58 -7.67 -3.33
C ARG A 75 11.83 -8.95 -2.54
N SER A 76 13.09 -9.32 -2.33
CA SER A 76 13.41 -10.48 -1.49
C SER A 76 13.02 -10.22 -0.02
N ASN A 77 12.78 -11.27 0.76
CA ASN A 77 12.42 -11.11 2.18
C ASN A 77 13.52 -10.41 2.99
N ARG A 78 14.79 -10.52 2.56
CA ARG A 78 15.93 -9.82 3.17
C ARG A 78 15.90 -8.32 2.86
N ASP A 79 15.61 -7.94 1.61
CA ASP A 79 15.48 -6.52 1.24
C ASP A 79 14.31 -5.86 2.00
N VAL A 80 13.23 -6.61 2.22
CA VAL A 80 12.08 -6.13 3.01
C VAL A 80 12.43 -6.00 4.49
N GLU A 81 13.23 -6.91 5.05
CA GLU A 81 13.77 -6.80 6.41
C GLU A 81 14.62 -5.53 6.56
N GLU A 82 15.61 -5.33 5.68
CA GLU A 82 16.48 -4.15 5.69
C GLU A 82 15.67 -2.84 5.57
N LEU A 83 14.66 -2.83 4.68
CA LEU A 83 13.75 -1.71 4.55
C LEU A 83 12.97 -1.44 5.85
N LEU A 84 12.45 -2.48 6.50
CA LEU A 84 11.70 -2.34 7.75
C LEU A 84 12.58 -1.94 8.93
N GLU A 85 13.83 -2.40 8.97
CA GLU A 85 14.83 -2.01 9.97
C GLU A 85 15.10 -0.50 9.89
N SER A 86 15.13 0.09 8.67
CA SER A 86 15.24 1.55 8.50
C SER A 86 14.06 2.34 9.11
N PHE A 87 12.90 1.68 9.27
CA PHE A 87 11.70 2.26 9.87
C PHE A 87 11.51 1.86 11.35
N GLU A 88 12.38 1.02 11.92
CA GLU A 88 12.31 0.61 13.33
C GLU A 88 12.27 1.82 14.28
N PRO A 89 13.08 2.89 14.11
CA PRO A 89 13.03 4.07 14.98
C PRO A 89 11.69 4.82 14.95
N LEU A 90 10.91 4.67 13.88
CA LEU A 90 9.64 5.38 13.70
C LEU A 90 8.44 4.60 14.22
N PHE A 91 8.47 3.26 14.15
CA PHE A 91 7.33 2.41 14.49
C PHE A 91 7.57 1.43 15.64
N GLY A 92 8.82 1.32 16.13
CA GLY A 92 9.20 0.39 17.20
C GLY A 92 8.96 -1.08 16.85
N LEU A 93 8.86 -1.41 15.57
CA LEU A 93 8.49 -2.73 15.09
C LEU A 93 9.71 -3.39 14.46
N LYS A 94 10.29 -4.36 15.16
CA LYS A 94 11.40 -5.17 14.64
C LYS A 94 10.86 -6.41 13.94
N VAL A 95 11.08 -6.51 12.63
CA VAL A 95 10.63 -7.64 11.81
C VAL A 95 11.84 -8.25 11.13
N SER A 96 12.12 -9.52 11.43
CA SER A 96 13.19 -10.26 10.76
C SER A 96 12.74 -10.90 9.45
N TYR A 97 13.66 -11.25 8.55
CA TYR A 97 13.33 -11.94 7.30
C TYR A 97 12.58 -13.27 7.56
N LYS A 98 12.92 -13.99 8.64
CA LYS A 98 12.22 -15.22 9.07
C LYS A 98 10.76 -14.94 9.43
N THR A 99 10.48 -13.76 9.97
CA THR A 99 9.11 -13.34 10.28
C THR A 99 8.31 -13.16 9.00
N ILE A 100 8.92 -12.59 7.95
CA ILE A 100 8.32 -12.40 6.63
C ILE A 100 8.13 -13.74 5.92
N GLU A 101 9.13 -14.63 5.93
CA GLU A 101 9.03 -15.98 5.36
C GLU A 101 7.84 -16.77 5.94
N ARG A 102 7.64 -16.69 7.26
CA ARG A 102 6.52 -17.37 7.94
C ARG A 102 5.15 -16.80 7.62
N LEU A 103 5.05 -15.66 6.93
CA LEU A 103 3.76 -15.15 6.43
C LEU A 103 3.23 -15.98 5.26
N TYR A 104 4.10 -16.65 4.50
CA TYR A 104 3.72 -17.43 3.31
C TYR A 104 3.34 -18.88 3.62
N CYS A 105 3.85 -19.45 4.73
CA CYS A 105 3.80 -20.89 5.02
C CYS A 105 2.88 -21.24 6.20
N ARG A 106 1.65 -20.75 6.23
CA ARG A 106 0.72 -21.07 7.32
C ARG A 106 -0.61 -21.66 6.87
#